data_AF-A0A4Q9RSM8-F1
#
_entry.id   AF-A0A4Q9RSM8-F1
#
_cell.length_a   1.000
_cell.length_b   1.000
_cell.length_c   1.000
_cell.angle_alpha   90.00
_cell.angle_beta   90.00
_cell.angle_gamma   90.00
#
_symmetry.space_group_name_H-M   'P 1'
#
loop_
_entity.id
_entity.type
_entity.pdbx_description
1 polymer ?
#
loop_
_entity_poly.entity_id
_entity_poly.type
_entity_poly.pdbx_seq_one_letter_code
_entity_poly.pdbx_strand_id
1 'polypeptide(L)'
;MNKLKAANLYQSELLPVSGKLVERYNECLKTLGFSPTELTSFSIDGIGWSPEIAEEKKELLYLNHGEANAHAIIISPLQKGKPVYLPTHTFDRELMKLVFKTYGNKINDITRDSAICLDFDQGIDAFYGPMDVLKYKTINIHFRLINNLNKAQKKQHELIEQFKEGNNFIDETLHEKLLQSANTYGDLRNRDLELPELQYSVSSFYTRAFGGVYVLRDFISDIIVFEDEKWYKEAINDTTHDVLMYHINHDELIEKLRNHLIAECDLDEVVKTPRYDRVKKYELSQQLKETQHSLKEIFESKILYKSYLNKIDINALKKINCVELYLERLEVSNEYKLKDMVDVDLYHALHQPHSSLEPMHQDLIWKLLINVSPKDVLFLYWYDKEQFYKTYETWDDSFKDWVIDTIRNNI
;
A
#
# COMPACT_ATOMS: atom_id res chain seq x y z
N MET A 1 -5.19 -10.53 16.51
CA MET A 1 -4.90 -11.01 15.14
C MET A 1 -5.32 -12.45 14.80
N ASN A 2 -5.42 -13.40 15.75
CA ASN A 2 -5.66 -14.82 15.44
C ASN A 2 -6.93 -15.10 14.60
N LYS A 3 -8.05 -14.42 14.87
CA LYS A 3 -9.29 -14.58 14.09
C LYS A 3 -9.10 -14.20 12.60
N LEU A 4 -8.38 -13.11 12.30
CA LEU A 4 -8.07 -12.71 10.93
C LEU A 4 -7.16 -13.71 10.22
N LYS A 5 -6.15 -14.25 10.92
CA LYS A 5 -5.28 -15.31 10.39
C LYS A 5 -6.09 -16.56 10.04
N ALA A 6 -6.97 -17.00 10.94
CA ALA A 6 -7.85 -18.14 10.69
C ALA A 6 -8.82 -17.91 9.52
N ALA A 7 -9.21 -16.66 9.27
CA ALA A 7 -10.06 -16.25 8.16
C ALA A 7 -9.28 -16.01 6.84
N ASN A 8 -7.95 -16.20 6.80
CA ASN A 8 -7.08 -15.84 5.69
C ASN A 8 -7.10 -14.35 5.29
N LEU A 9 -7.47 -13.47 6.23
CA LEU A 9 -7.56 -12.03 6.01
C LEU A 9 -6.31 -11.25 6.45
N TYR A 10 -5.31 -11.93 7.03
CA TYR A 10 -4.07 -11.32 7.51
C TYR A 10 -2.85 -11.99 6.90
N GLN A 11 -2.09 -11.26 6.07
CA GLN A 11 -0.80 -11.67 5.52
C GLN A 11 -0.78 -13.09 4.90
N SER A 12 -1.87 -13.51 4.26
CA SER A 12 -2.11 -14.90 3.84
C SER A 12 -1.38 -15.32 2.57
N GLU A 13 -0.92 -14.36 1.75
CA GLU A 13 -0.31 -14.63 0.44
C GLU A 13 1.22 -14.52 0.41
N LEU A 14 1.88 -14.39 1.56
CA LEU A 14 3.34 -14.32 1.63
C LEU A 14 4.00 -15.58 1.03
N LEU A 15 5.16 -15.39 0.42
CA LEU A 15 5.96 -16.44 -0.17
C LEU A 15 6.97 -16.97 0.87
N PRO A 16 6.92 -18.27 1.24
CA PRO A 16 7.90 -18.83 2.17
C PRO A 16 9.30 -18.89 1.54
N VAL A 17 10.30 -18.54 2.33
CA VAL A 17 11.72 -18.49 1.98
C VAL A 17 12.50 -19.37 2.96
N SER A 18 13.28 -20.31 2.44
CA SER A 18 14.10 -21.22 3.24
C SER A 18 15.32 -21.74 2.47
N GLY A 19 16.28 -22.32 3.19
CA GLY A 19 17.49 -22.91 2.61
C GLY A 19 18.33 -21.88 1.84
N LYS A 20 18.76 -22.22 0.62
CA LYS A 20 19.62 -21.35 -0.21
C LYS A 20 19.00 -19.99 -0.54
N LEU A 21 17.67 -19.87 -0.51
CA LEU A 21 17.01 -18.58 -0.78
C LEU A 21 17.27 -17.56 0.34
N VAL A 22 17.47 -18.03 1.58
CA VAL A 22 17.86 -17.17 2.71
C VAL A 22 19.25 -16.57 2.49
N GLU A 23 20.20 -17.39 2.02
CA GLU A 23 21.55 -16.93 1.68
C GLU A 23 21.50 -15.84 0.60
N ARG A 24 20.74 -16.07 -0.49
CA ARG A 24 20.55 -15.07 -1.55
C ARG A 24 19.89 -13.80 -1.06
N TYR A 25 18.88 -13.91 -0.20
CA TYR A 25 18.21 -12.76 0.38
C TYR A 25 19.18 -11.95 1.25
N ASN A 26 19.99 -12.62 2.08
CA ASN A 26 21.04 -11.99 2.87
C ASN A 26 22.14 -11.34 2.02
N GLU A 27 22.49 -11.91 0.86
CA GLU A 27 23.38 -11.26 -0.11
C GLU A 27 22.74 -9.98 -0.71
N CYS A 28 21.43 -10.00 -0.96
CA CYS A 28 20.70 -8.81 -1.41
C CYS A 28 20.71 -7.71 -0.34
N LEU A 29 20.43 -8.06 0.92
CA LEU A 29 20.49 -7.12 2.05
C LEU A 29 21.88 -6.46 2.14
N LYS A 30 22.96 -7.25 2.11
CA LYS A 30 24.34 -6.72 2.11
C LYS A 30 24.61 -5.81 0.92
N THR A 31 24.16 -6.19 -0.28
CA THR A 31 24.36 -5.41 -1.51
C THR A 31 23.65 -4.06 -1.44
N LEU A 32 22.49 -4.01 -0.76
CA LEU A 32 21.73 -2.80 -0.51
C LEU A 32 22.24 -2.00 0.70
N GLY A 33 23.22 -2.51 1.47
CA GLY A 33 23.76 -1.83 2.64
C GLY A 33 23.03 -2.11 3.95
N PHE A 34 22.16 -3.12 3.99
CA PHE A 34 21.47 -3.58 5.19
C PHE A 34 22.21 -4.72 5.89
N SER A 35 21.98 -4.88 7.19
CA SER A 35 22.46 -6.03 7.95
C SER A 35 21.69 -7.30 7.53
N PRO A 36 22.36 -8.48 7.43
CA PRO A 36 21.69 -9.76 7.24
C PRO A 36 20.63 -10.05 8.31
N THR A 37 19.71 -10.95 8.01
CA THR A 37 18.84 -11.60 9.00
C THR A 37 19.53 -12.88 9.52
N GLU A 38 19.31 -13.18 10.80
CA GLU A 38 19.72 -14.42 11.45
C GLU A 38 18.67 -15.54 11.32
N LEU A 39 17.50 -15.23 10.73
CA LEU A 39 16.42 -16.21 10.54
C LEU A 39 16.80 -17.26 9.49
N THR A 40 16.50 -18.52 9.80
CA THR A 40 16.72 -19.66 8.89
C THR A 40 15.55 -19.92 7.93
N SER A 41 14.39 -19.31 8.20
CA SER A 41 13.22 -19.30 7.34
C SER A 41 12.31 -18.13 7.68
N PHE A 42 11.69 -17.52 6.68
CA PHE A 42 10.75 -16.39 6.82
C PHE A 42 9.85 -16.33 5.58
N SER A 43 8.92 -15.38 5.53
CA SER A 43 8.02 -15.19 4.39
C SER A 43 8.15 -13.78 3.84
N ILE A 44 8.14 -13.64 2.51
CA ILE A 44 8.26 -12.34 1.83
C ILE A 44 7.02 -11.99 1.01
N ASP A 45 6.79 -10.70 0.80
CA ASP A 45 5.71 -10.19 -0.02
C ASP A 45 6.15 -9.91 -1.48
N GLY A 46 5.32 -9.18 -2.24
CA GLY A 46 5.60 -8.83 -3.63
C GLY A 46 6.86 -7.98 -3.84
N ILE A 47 7.23 -7.11 -2.90
CA ILE A 47 8.44 -6.26 -2.98
C ILE A 47 9.66 -6.94 -2.33
N GLY A 48 9.44 -8.04 -1.61
CA GLY A 48 10.47 -8.77 -0.90
C GLY A 48 10.50 -8.45 0.59
N TRP A 49 9.60 -7.62 1.11
CA TRP A 49 9.51 -7.31 2.53
C TRP A 49 9.00 -8.52 3.33
N SER A 50 9.49 -8.68 4.56
CA SER A 50 9.12 -9.79 5.45
C SER A 50 8.68 -9.24 6.82
N PRO A 51 7.50 -9.62 7.33
CA PRO A 51 7.09 -9.25 8.68
C PRO A 51 7.99 -9.86 9.75
N GLU A 52 8.50 -11.08 9.54
CA GLU A 52 9.37 -11.75 10.53
C GLU A 52 10.72 -11.05 10.66
N ILE A 53 11.31 -10.61 9.55
CA ILE A 53 12.57 -9.83 9.56
C ILE A 53 12.34 -8.44 10.16
N ALA A 54 11.20 -7.80 9.87
CA ALA A 54 10.85 -6.52 10.47
C ALA A 54 10.74 -6.62 12.01
N GLU A 55 10.13 -7.70 12.51
CA GLU A 55 10.05 -7.99 13.95
C GLU A 55 11.44 -8.27 14.56
N GLU A 56 12.26 -9.09 13.90
CA GLU A 56 13.64 -9.37 14.32
C GLU A 56 14.49 -8.10 14.46
N LYS A 57 14.43 -7.23 13.44
CA LYS A 57 15.21 -5.99 13.39
C LYS A 57 14.61 -4.85 14.21
N LYS A 58 13.36 -5.01 14.70
CA LYS A 58 12.55 -3.96 15.33
C LYS A 58 12.44 -2.71 14.43
N GLU A 59 12.45 -2.92 13.13
CA GLU A 59 12.41 -1.87 12.13
C GLU A 59 11.41 -2.26 11.05
N LEU A 60 10.31 -1.51 10.97
CA LEU A 60 9.18 -1.87 10.12
C LEU A 60 9.55 -1.72 8.63
N LEU A 61 10.28 -0.66 8.29
CA LEU A 61 10.69 -0.33 6.93
C LEU A 61 12.18 -0.67 6.69
N TYR A 62 12.62 -1.86 7.11
CA TYR A 62 14.04 -2.24 7.05
C TYR A 62 14.63 -2.32 5.63
N LEU A 63 13.79 -2.31 4.58
CA LEU A 63 14.23 -2.24 3.17
C LEU A 63 14.37 -0.81 2.65
N ASN A 64 14.23 0.20 3.52
CA ASN A 64 14.37 1.59 3.15
C ASN A 64 15.60 2.22 3.82
N HIS A 65 16.30 3.08 3.08
CA HIS A 65 17.27 4.02 3.67
C HIS A 65 16.55 5.32 4.00
N GLY A 66 16.09 5.42 5.24
CA GLY A 66 15.25 6.53 5.68
C GLY A 66 13.84 6.47 5.05
N GLU A 67 13.20 7.63 4.92
CA GLU A 67 11.83 7.71 4.40
C GLU A 67 11.76 7.87 2.87
N ALA A 68 12.85 8.28 2.21
CA ALA A 68 12.88 8.56 0.77
C ALA A 68 13.26 7.31 -0.05
N ASN A 69 14.28 6.57 0.38
CA ASN A 69 14.93 5.60 -0.50
C ASN A 69 14.39 4.19 -0.27
N ALA A 70 13.39 3.79 -1.05
CA ALA A 70 12.79 2.46 -1.00
C ALA A 70 13.50 1.47 -1.94
N HIS A 71 13.67 0.23 -1.47
CA HIS A 71 14.29 -0.84 -2.24
C HIS A 71 13.38 -2.06 -2.35
N ALA A 72 13.61 -2.88 -3.36
CA ALA A 72 12.95 -4.16 -3.51
C ALA A 72 13.96 -5.30 -3.69
N ILE A 73 13.57 -6.49 -3.28
CA ILE A 73 14.35 -7.72 -3.46
C ILE A 73 13.50 -8.75 -4.19
N ILE A 74 13.96 -9.18 -5.36
CA ILE A 74 13.35 -10.26 -6.14
C ILE A 74 14.27 -11.49 -6.09
N ILE A 75 13.82 -12.53 -5.39
CA ILE A 75 14.51 -13.82 -5.29
C ILE A 75 13.75 -14.94 -6.01
N SER A 76 12.51 -14.70 -6.46
CA SER A 76 11.66 -15.71 -7.07
C SER A 76 10.68 -15.10 -8.08
N PRO A 77 10.39 -15.79 -9.20
CA PRO A 77 9.34 -15.37 -10.13
C PRO A 77 7.94 -15.43 -9.51
N LEU A 78 7.77 -16.20 -8.41
CA LEU A 78 6.51 -16.33 -7.69
C LEU A 78 6.09 -15.05 -6.94
N GLN A 79 6.98 -14.06 -6.83
CA GLN A 79 6.62 -12.72 -6.34
C GLN A 79 5.74 -11.95 -7.34
N LYS A 80 5.66 -12.40 -8.60
CA LYS A 80 4.79 -11.78 -9.62
C LYS A 80 3.33 -11.80 -9.17
N GLY A 81 2.73 -10.62 -9.07
CA GLY A 81 1.32 -10.46 -8.72
C GLY A 81 1.01 -10.68 -7.23
N LYS A 82 2.02 -10.91 -6.39
CA LYS A 82 1.83 -10.99 -4.94
C LYS A 82 1.50 -9.61 -4.35
N PRO A 83 0.68 -9.55 -3.30
CA PRO A 83 0.38 -8.30 -2.64
C PRO A 83 1.63 -7.68 -2.02
N VAL A 84 1.71 -6.35 -2.04
CA VAL A 84 2.67 -5.57 -1.27
C VAL A 84 1.94 -5.06 -0.02
N TYR A 85 2.30 -5.63 1.13
CA TYR A 85 1.56 -5.39 2.37
C TYR A 85 1.89 -4.04 2.98
N LEU A 86 3.14 -3.59 2.84
CA LEU A 86 3.63 -2.38 3.50
C LEU A 86 4.24 -1.35 2.53
N PRO A 87 3.41 -0.69 1.69
CA PRO A 87 3.74 0.57 1.02
C PRO A 87 5.12 0.62 0.43
N THR A 88 5.99 1.62 0.54
CA THR A 88 6.03 2.90 1.27
C THR A 88 5.16 3.96 0.61
N HIS A 89 5.12 3.93 -0.73
CA HIS A 89 4.30 4.76 -1.59
C HIS A 89 3.17 3.94 -2.22
N THR A 90 2.03 4.58 -2.53
CA THR A 90 0.94 3.86 -3.23
C THR A 90 1.33 3.33 -4.60
N PHE A 91 2.30 3.95 -5.26
CA PHE A 91 2.79 3.51 -6.57
C PHE A 91 3.78 2.33 -6.51
N ASP A 92 4.29 1.93 -5.34
CA ASP A 92 5.29 0.85 -5.24
C ASP A 92 4.75 -0.48 -5.80
N ARG A 93 3.43 -0.71 -5.65
CA ARG A 93 2.71 -1.83 -6.27
C ARG A 93 2.77 -1.79 -7.80
N GLU A 94 2.62 -0.61 -8.37
CA GLU A 94 2.66 -0.40 -9.82
C GLU A 94 4.08 -0.51 -10.38
N LEU A 95 5.09 -0.04 -9.63
CA LEU A 95 6.50 -0.26 -9.98
C LEU A 95 6.79 -1.76 -10.11
N MET A 96 6.37 -2.57 -9.13
CA MET A 96 6.57 -4.02 -9.19
C MET A 96 5.80 -4.65 -10.35
N LYS A 97 4.55 -4.23 -10.63
CA LYS A 97 3.80 -4.69 -11.81
C LYS A 97 4.52 -4.34 -13.10
N LEU A 98 5.06 -3.13 -13.24
CA LEU A 98 5.82 -2.69 -14.42
C LEU A 98 7.09 -3.52 -14.61
N VAL A 99 7.84 -3.77 -13.53
CA VAL A 99 9.05 -4.61 -13.55
C VAL A 99 8.73 -6.01 -14.05
N PHE A 100 7.72 -6.68 -13.47
CA PHE A 100 7.37 -8.05 -13.87
C PHE A 100 6.70 -8.12 -15.25
N LYS A 101 6.01 -7.06 -15.68
CA LYS A 101 5.45 -6.95 -17.03
C LYS A 101 6.56 -6.84 -18.07
N THR A 102 7.60 -6.06 -17.79
CA THR A 102 8.68 -5.77 -18.74
C THR A 102 9.74 -6.87 -18.77
N TYR A 103 10.17 -7.35 -17.59
CA TYR A 103 11.31 -8.27 -17.45
C TYR A 103 10.93 -9.64 -16.91
N GLY A 104 9.65 -10.02 -16.86
CA GLY A 104 9.22 -11.28 -16.24
C GLY A 104 9.96 -12.55 -16.72
N ASN A 105 10.25 -12.66 -18.02
CA ASN A 105 11.02 -13.79 -18.56
C ASN A 105 12.48 -13.77 -18.11
N LYS A 106 13.12 -12.59 -18.07
CA LYS A 106 14.50 -12.42 -17.59
C LYS A 106 14.60 -12.67 -16.09
N ILE A 107 13.65 -12.15 -15.31
CA ILE A 107 13.55 -12.41 -13.87
C ILE A 107 13.45 -13.91 -13.61
N ASN A 108 12.60 -14.63 -14.36
CA ASN A 108 12.47 -16.08 -14.22
C ASN A 108 13.79 -16.83 -14.52
N ASP A 109 14.59 -16.38 -15.49
CA ASP A 109 15.89 -17.02 -15.74
C ASP A 109 16.93 -16.66 -14.68
N ILE A 110 17.06 -15.37 -14.34
CA ILE A 110 18.04 -14.85 -13.38
C ILE A 110 17.83 -15.43 -11.98
N THR A 111 16.58 -15.55 -11.53
CA THR A 111 16.26 -16.02 -10.17
C THR A 111 16.45 -17.54 -9.96
N ARG A 112 16.79 -18.30 -11.01
CA ARG A 112 17.13 -19.73 -10.87
C ARG A 112 18.37 -19.91 -10.00
N ASP A 113 19.40 -19.13 -10.26
CA ASP A 113 20.72 -19.21 -9.64
C ASP A 113 21.13 -17.93 -8.91
N SER A 114 20.45 -16.81 -9.16
CA SER A 114 20.76 -15.50 -8.60
C SER A 114 19.53 -14.82 -7.96
N ALA A 115 19.65 -13.53 -7.67
CA ALA A 115 18.63 -12.64 -7.14
C ALA A 115 18.86 -11.20 -7.65
N ILE A 116 17.81 -10.39 -7.61
CA ILE A 116 17.80 -9.03 -8.16
C ILE A 116 17.44 -8.07 -7.04
N CYS A 117 18.32 -7.10 -6.79
CA CYS A 117 18.02 -5.94 -5.97
C CYS A 117 17.52 -4.82 -6.88
N LEU A 118 16.46 -4.14 -6.44
CA LEU A 118 15.93 -2.95 -7.10
C LEU A 118 16.12 -1.75 -6.18
N ASP A 119 16.42 -0.63 -6.79
CA ASP A 119 16.60 0.65 -6.15
C ASP A 119 15.68 1.65 -6.87
N PHE A 120 14.69 2.17 -6.15
CA PHE A 120 13.73 3.12 -6.66
C PHE A 120 14.26 4.52 -6.44
N ASP A 121 14.99 5.04 -7.42
CA ASP A 121 15.60 6.35 -7.33
C ASP A 121 14.62 7.45 -7.76
N GLN A 122 14.39 8.40 -6.87
CA GLN A 122 13.52 9.55 -7.10
C GLN A 122 14.29 10.84 -7.36
N GLY A 123 15.63 10.77 -7.41
CA GLY A 123 16.53 11.92 -7.48
C GLY A 123 16.63 12.71 -6.18
N ILE A 124 16.34 12.07 -5.05
CA ILE A 124 16.29 12.70 -3.72
C ILE A 124 17.11 11.86 -2.75
N ASP A 125 18.27 12.37 -2.35
CA ASP A 125 19.15 11.66 -1.42
C ASP A 125 18.52 11.54 -0.01
N ALA A 126 17.91 12.63 0.45
CA ALA A 126 17.25 12.73 1.74
C ALA A 126 16.18 13.82 1.71
N PHE A 127 15.20 13.65 2.60
CA PHE A 127 14.21 14.67 2.89
C PHE A 127 14.75 15.72 3.86
N TYR A 128 14.62 17.00 3.52
CA TYR A 128 14.95 18.13 4.38
C TYR A 128 13.71 18.81 4.95
N GLY A 129 12.56 18.66 4.29
CA GLY A 129 11.27 19.15 4.80
C GLY A 129 10.08 18.52 4.07
N PRO A 130 8.86 18.68 4.63
CA PRO A 130 7.65 18.03 4.11
C PRO A 130 7.35 18.36 2.65
N MET A 131 7.76 19.55 2.18
CA MET A 131 7.51 20.00 0.80
C MET A 131 8.38 19.28 -0.24
N ASP A 132 9.44 18.60 0.17
CA ASP A 132 10.30 17.83 -0.73
C ASP A 132 9.55 16.66 -1.40
N VAL A 133 8.44 16.19 -0.83
CA VAL A 133 7.58 15.16 -1.46
C VAL A 133 7.03 15.63 -2.82
N LEU A 134 6.90 16.94 -3.05
CA LEU A 134 6.47 17.48 -4.33
C LEU A 134 7.49 17.27 -5.45
N LYS A 135 8.77 17.01 -5.13
CA LYS A 135 9.82 16.76 -6.12
C LYS A 135 9.65 15.43 -6.84
N TYR A 136 8.85 14.51 -6.30
CA TYR A 136 8.62 13.17 -6.85
C TYR A 136 7.88 13.27 -8.18
N LYS A 137 8.56 13.23 -9.32
CA LYS A 137 7.90 13.28 -10.64
C LYS A 137 8.18 12.03 -11.48
N THR A 138 9.40 11.54 -11.40
CA THR A 138 9.86 10.39 -12.15
C THR A 138 10.68 9.50 -11.22
N ILE A 139 10.40 8.21 -11.25
CA ILE A 139 11.14 7.18 -10.53
C ILE A 139 11.98 6.42 -11.56
N ASN A 140 13.27 6.34 -11.33
CA ASN A 140 14.19 5.49 -12.09
C ASN A 140 14.39 4.19 -11.30
N ILE A 141 14.02 3.07 -11.91
CA ILE A 141 14.18 1.75 -11.33
C ILE A 141 15.53 1.20 -11.79
N HIS A 142 16.48 1.15 -10.87
CA HIS A 142 17.79 0.55 -11.11
C HIS A 142 17.80 -0.92 -10.70
N PHE A 143 18.47 -1.76 -11.49
CA PHE A 143 18.59 -3.19 -11.22
C PHE A 143 20.03 -3.55 -10.89
N ARG A 144 20.24 -4.29 -9.80
CA ARG A 144 21.54 -4.83 -9.42
C ARG A 144 21.41 -6.34 -9.18
N LEU A 145 22.26 -7.11 -9.85
CA LEU A 145 22.34 -8.56 -9.62
C LEU A 145 23.32 -8.86 -8.49
N ILE A 146 22.97 -9.81 -7.62
CA ILE A 146 23.89 -10.30 -6.59
C ILE A 146 25.17 -10.86 -7.23
N ASN A 147 26.26 -10.82 -6.48
CA ASN A 147 27.59 -11.27 -6.90
C ASN A 147 28.13 -10.59 -8.17
N ASN A 148 27.53 -9.46 -8.58
CA ASN A 148 27.85 -8.75 -9.82
C ASN A 148 27.85 -9.68 -11.04
N LEU A 149 26.84 -10.54 -11.19
CA LEU A 149 26.76 -11.54 -12.26
C LEU A 149 27.02 -10.96 -13.66
N ASN A 150 26.57 -9.71 -13.92
CA ASN A 150 26.85 -8.98 -15.16
C ASN A 150 28.36 -8.73 -15.39
N LYS A 151 29.11 -8.38 -14.34
CA LYS A 151 30.57 -8.22 -14.42
C LYS A 151 31.25 -9.57 -14.60
N ALA A 152 30.75 -10.63 -13.97
CA ALA A 152 31.25 -11.99 -14.15
C ALA A 152 31.04 -12.48 -15.60
N GLN A 153 29.86 -12.22 -16.19
CA GLN A 153 29.57 -12.53 -17.59
C GLN A 153 30.52 -11.79 -18.53
N LYS A 154 30.74 -10.49 -18.32
CA LYS A 154 31.68 -9.70 -19.14
C LYS A 154 33.10 -10.29 -19.10
N LYS A 155 33.59 -10.62 -17.91
CA LYS A 155 34.90 -11.30 -17.75
C LYS A 155 34.94 -12.66 -18.44
N GLN A 156 33.87 -13.45 -18.35
CA GLN A 156 33.80 -14.74 -19.03
C GLN A 156 33.84 -14.57 -20.56
N HIS A 157 33.19 -13.55 -21.11
CA HIS A 157 33.29 -13.22 -22.54
C HIS A 157 34.70 -12.78 -22.92
N GLU A 158 35.35 -11.92 -22.13
CA GLU A 158 36.75 -11.52 -22.35
C GLU A 158 37.70 -12.74 -22.37
N LEU A 159 37.53 -13.69 -21.44
CA LEU A 159 38.31 -14.93 -21.43
C LEU A 159 38.04 -15.80 -22.66
N ILE A 160 36.80 -15.85 -23.14
CA ILE A 160 36.44 -16.61 -24.36
C ILE A 160 37.03 -15.98 -25.61
N GLU A 161 37.00 -14.65 -25.71
CA GLU A 161 37.62 -13.95 -26.84
C GLU A 161 39.13 -14.12 -26.83
N GLN A 162 39.78 -14.03 -25.66
CA GLN A 162 41.19 -14.39 -25.50
C GLN A 162 41.47 -15.84 -25.91
N PHE A 163 40.59 -16.77 -25.55
CA PHE A 163 40.73 -18.18 -25.89
C PHE A 163 40.66 -18.44 -27.41
N LYS A 164 39.80 -17.70 -28.11
CA LYS A 164 39.66 -17.76 -29.57
C LYS A 164 40.81 -17.09 -30.33
N GLU A 165 41.63 -16.28 -29.65
CA GLU A 165 42.70 -15.51 -30.28
C GLU A 165 43.95 -16.38 -30.52
N GLY A 166 44.38 -16.50 -31.78
CA GLY A 166 45.62 -17.18 -32.16
C GLY A 166 45.67 -18.65 -31.70
N ASN A 167 46.73 -18.99 -30.95
CA ASN A 167 46.94 -20.33 -30.41
C ASN A 167 46.56 -20.46 -28.93
N ASN A 168 45.84 -19.49 -28.35
CA ASN A 168 45.52 -19.50 -26.92
C ASN A 168 44.62 -20.68 -26.49
N PHE A 169 44.03 -21.41 -27.44
CA PHE A 169 43.28 -22.63 -27.18
C PHE A 169 44.12 -23.80 -26.62
N ILE A 170 45.46 -23.71 -26.62
CA ILE A 170 46.35 -24.68 -25.97
C ILE A 170 46.85 -24.21 -24.59
N ASP A 171 46.50 -22.98 -24.18
CA ASP A 171 46.92 -22.43 -22.90
C ASP A 171 46.10 -23.04 -21.75
N GLU A 172 46.73 -23.97 -21.03
CA GLU A 172 46.13 -24.64 -19.87
C GLU A 172 45.74 -23.66 -18.76
N THR A 173 46.46 -22.54 -18.59
CA THR A 173 46.12 -21.54 -17.58
C THR A 173 44.83 -20.79 -17.93
N LEU A 174 44.56 -20.61 -19.22
CA LEU A 174 43.32 -20.01 -19.69
C LEU A 174 42.15 -21.00 -19.55
N HIS A 175 42.39 -22.30 -19.78
CA HIS A 175 41.41 -23.35 -19.50
C HIS A 175 41.00 -23.37 -18.03
N GLU A 176 41.97 -23.30 -17.11
CA GLU A 176 41.72 -23.26 -15.67
C GLU A 176 40.87 -22.05 -15.26
N LYS A 177 41.19 -20.86 -15.80
CA LYS A 177 40.39 -19.64 -15.55
C LYS A 177 38.94 -19.78 -16.05
N LEU A 178 38.75 -20.34 -17.24
CA LEU A 178 37.42 -20.59 -17.79
C LEU A 178 36.64 -21.63 -16.96
N LEU A 179 37.27 -22.73 -16.56
CA LEU A 179 36.67 -23.75 -15.71
C LEU A 179 36.31 -23.20 -14.33
N GLN A 180 37.20 -22.41 -13.72
CA GLN A 180 36.91 -21.75 -12.44
C GLN A 180 35.73 -20.79 -12.55
N SER A 181 35.67 -19.99 -13.62
CA SER A 181 34.54 -19.11 -13.90
C SER A 181 33.23 -19.90 -14.06
N ALA A 182 33.25 -21.00 -14.82
CA ALA A 182 32.07 -21.83 -15.06
C ALA A 182 31.60 -22.56 -13.80
N ASN A 183 32.52 -23.07 -12.97
CA ASN A 183 32.18 -23.73 -11.71
C ASN A 183 31.61 -22.76 -10.66
N THR A 184 32.05 -21.50 -10.68
CA THR A 184 31.61 -20.49 -9.71
C THR A 184 30.27 -19.87 -10.09
N TYR A 185 30.09 -19.51 -11.37
CA TYR A 185 28.95 -18.70 -11.83
C TYR A 185 28.04 -19.42 -12.83
N GLY A 186 28.37 -20.64 -13.23
CA GLY A 186 27.70 -21.34 -14.32
C GLY A 186 28.15 -20.87 -15.72
N ASP A 187 27.46 -21.36 -16.74
CA ASP A 187 27.64 -20.93 -18.12
C ASP A 187 26.81 -19.68 -18.40
N LEU A 188 27.47 -18.53 -18.58
CA LEU A 188 26.83 -17.25 -18.81
C LEU A 188 26.86 -16.82 -20.28
N ARG A 189 27.38 -17.66 -21.20
CA ARG A 189 27.63 -17.26 -22.60
C ARG A 189 26.38 -16.80 -23.34
N ASN A 190 25.26 -17.49 -23.13
CA ASN A 190 24.01 -17.23 -23.85
C ASN A 190 22.92 -16.65 -22.95
N ARG A 191 23.27 -16.22 -21.73
CA ARG A 191 22.29 -15.68 -20.79
C ARG A 191 22.07 -14.20 -21.04
N ASP A 192 20.82 -13.77 -21.12
CA ASP A 192 20.48 -12.36 -21.19
C ASP A 192 20.25 -11.82 -19.77
N LEU A 193 21.30 -11.18 -19.23
CA LEU A 193 21.30 -10.60 -17.88
C LEU A 193 21.10 -9.07 -17.90
N GLU A 194 20.83 -8.49 -19.08
CA GLU A 194 20.65 -7.06 -19.22
C GLU A 194 19.27 -6.64 -18.71
N LEU A 195 19.27 -5.77 -17.71
CA LEU A 195 18.07 -5.15 -17.16
C LEU A 195 18.24 -3.62 -17.24
N PRO A 196 17.95 -3.03 -18.41
CA PRO A 196 17.95 -1.57 -18.54
C PRO A 196 17.03 -0.91 -17.53
N GLU A 197 17.42 0.28 -17.07
CA GLU A 197 16.64 1.09 -16.15
C GLU A 197 15.23 1.35 -16.72
N LEU A 198 14.23 1.34 -15.84
CA LEU A 198 12.86 1.69 -16.19
C LEU A 198 12.53 3.04 -15.60
N GLN A 199 11.79 3.86 -16.34
CA GLN A 199 11.27 5.13 -15.85
C GLN A 199 9.77 5.01 -15.61
N TYR A 200 9.32 5.51 -14.46
CA TYR A 200 7.91 5.58 -14.11
C TYR A 200 7.52 7.01 -13.73
N SER A 201 6.51 7.57 -14.39
CA SER A 201 5.99 8.90 -14.06
C SER A 201 4.95 8.79 -12.96
N VAL A 202 5.12 9.61 -11.92
CA VAL A 202 4.24 9.63 -10.75
C VAL A 202 3.29 10.82 -10.83
N SER A 203 1.99 10.53 -10.82
CA SER A 203 0.93 11.54 -10.70
C SER A 203 0.57 11.75 -9.23
N SER A 204 -0.69 11.52 -8.84
CA SER A 204 -1.15 11.56 -7.45
C SER A 204 -0.72 10.31 -6.69
N PHE A 205 -0.28 10.46 -5.44
CA PHE A 205 0.16 9.35 -4.60
C PHE A 205 0.03 9.63 -3.11
N TYR A 206 0.19 8.60 -2.30
CA TYR A 206 0.38 8.71 -0.85
C TYR A 206 1.75 8.16 -0.46
N THR A 207 2.41 8.81 0.50
CA THR A 207 3.67 8.37 1.13
C THR A 207 3.53 8.31 2.64
N ARG A 208 4.27 7.39 3.27
CA ARG A 208 4.41 7.30 4.74
C ARG A 208 5.38 8.33 5.31
N ALA A 209 6.17 8.98 4.46
CA ALA A 209 7.08 10.03 4.91
C ALA A 209 6.30 11.09 5.70
N PHE A 210 6.96 11.69 6.68
CA PHE A 210 6.37 12.75 7.53
C PHE A 210 5.05 12.33 8.20
N GLY A 211 4.92 11.05 8.58
CA GLY A 211 3.74 10.55 9.28
C GLY A 211 2.50 10.35 8.41
N GLY A 212 2.61 10.48 7.08
CA GLY A 212 1.52 10.27 6.14
C GLY A 212 1.16 11.53 5.35
N VAL A 213 1.39 11.50 4.04
CA VAL A 213 1.10 12.64 3.14
C VAL A 213 0.45 12.14 1.86
N TYR A 214 -0.68 12.74 1.50
CA TYR A 214 -1.29 12.61 0.17
C TYR A 214 -0.87 13.78 -0.70
N VAL A 215 -0.41 13.47 -1.91
CA VAL A 215 -0.08 14.44 -2.94
C VAL A 215 -1.06 14.21 -4.09
N LEU A 216 -1.97 15.15 -4.30
CA LEU A 216 -2.98 15.12 -5.35
C LEU A 216 -2.61 16.13 -6.43
N ARG A 217 -2.31 15.62 -7.62
CA ARG A 217 -1.91 16.38 -8.80
C ARG A 217 -2.89 16.15 -9.94
N ASP A 218 -2.74 16.96 -10.98
CA ASP A 218 -3.54 16.90 -12.21
C ASP A 218 -5.02 17.30 -12.01
N PHE A 219 -5.28 18.09 -10.96
CA PHE A 219 -6.57 18.70 -10.66
C PHE A 219 -6.55 20.21 -10.91
N ILE A 220 -7.66 20.91 -10.60
CA ILE A 220 -7.76 22.37 -10.73
C ILE A 220 -6.61 23.09 -10.00
N SER A 221 -6.19 22.53 -8.87
CA SER A 221 -4.98 22.94 -8.16
C SER A 221 -4.37 21.72 -7.49
N ASP A 222 -3.04 21.69 -7.36
CA ASP A 222 -2.36 20.64 -6.59
C ASP A 222 -2.76 20.76 -5.12
N ILE A 223 -3.14 19.63 -4.51
CA ILE A 223 -3.56 19.54 -3.10
C ILE A 223 -2.62 18.60 -2.36
N ILE A 224 -2.11 19.05 -1.22
CA ILE A 224 -1.40 18.20 -0.26
C ILE A 224 -2.25 18.04 0.99
N VAL A 225 -2.42 16.80 1.43
CA VAL A 225 -3.11 16.48 2.69
C VAL A 225 -2.14 15.78 3.63
N PHE A 226 -1.93 16.35 4.81
CA PHE A 226 -1.10 15.81 5.87
C PHE A 226 -1.96 15.07 6.90
N GLU A 227 -1.53 13.86 7.27
CA GLU A 227 -2.12 13.12 8.40
C GLU A 227 -1.54 13.58 9.74
N ASP A 228 -0.31 14.07 9.76
CA ASP A 228 0.39 14.53 10.96
C ASP A 228 0.32 16.06 11.13
N GLU A 229 -0.17 16.50 12.29
CA GLU A 229 -0.39 17.92 12.59
C GLU A 229 0.91 18.72 12.71
N LYS A 230 2.00 18.10 13.18
CA LYS A 230 3.30 18.78 13.32
C LYS A 230 3.84 19.14 11.94
N TRP A 231 3.83 18.18 11.01
CA TRP A 231 4.35 18.41 9.65
C TRP A 231 3.47 19.34 8.83
N TYR A 232 2.14 19.29 9.02
CA TYR A 232 1.23 20.29 8.45
C TYR A 232 1.61 21.71 8.88
N LYS A 233 1.81 21.96 10.18
CA LYS A 233 2.17 23.28 10.72
C LYS A 233 3.53 23.77 10.21
N GLU A 234 4.45 22.87 9.93
CA GLU A 234 5.74 23.21 9.33
C GLU A 234 5.57 23.60 7.85
N ALA A 235 4.83 22.80 7.08
CA ALA A 235 4.61 22.99 5.65
C ALA A 235 3.90 24.30 5.30
N ILE A 236 2.90 24.72 6.07
CA ILE A 236 2.15 25.97 5.79
C ILE A 236 2.98 27.26 5.90
N ASN A 237 4.17 27.20 6.52
CA ASN A 237 5.08 28.35 6.56
C ASN A 237 5.86 28.51 5.24
N ASP A 238 5.89 27.47 4.40
CA ASP A 238 6.51 27.51 3.09
C ASP A 238 5.55 28.18 2.09
N THR A 239 5.97 29.35 1.60
CA THR A 239 5.23 30.13 0.59
C THR A 239 5.81 30.00 -0.81
N THR A 240 6.80 29.12 -1.00
CA THR A 240 7.50 28.95 -2.28
C THR A 240 6.73 28.10 -3.28
N HIS A 241 5.82 27.24 -2.80
CA HIS A 241 5.02 26.34 -3.62
C HIS A 241 3.57 26.83 -3.70
N ASP A 242 3.04 26.96 -4.92
CA ASP A 242 1.63 27.29 -5.16
C ASP A 242 0.77 26.02 -5.10
N VAL A 243 0.51 25.54 -3.88
CA VAL A 243 -0.29 24.34 -3.61
C VAL A 243 -1.26 24.57 -2.47
N LEU A 244 -2.39 23.88 -2.50
CA LEU A 244 -3.36 23.91 -1.41
C LEU A 244 -2.96 22.89 -0.35
N MET A 245 -2.85 23.32 0.91
CA MET A 245 -2.44 22.44 2.01
C MET A 245 -3.57 22.25 3.00
N TYR A 246 -3.82 21.01 3.39
CA TYR A 246 -4.82 20.65 4.39
C TYR A 246 -4.25 19.65 5.40
N HIS A 247 -4.76 19.71 6.61
CA HIS A 247 -4.67 18.59 7.54
C HIS A 247 -5.89 17.68 7.33
N ILE A 248 -5.74 16.37 7.54
CA ILE A 248 -6.80 15.38 7.27
C ILE A 248 -8.09 15.64 8.06
N ASN A 249 -8.00 16.28 9.23
CA ASN A 249 -9.13 16.62 10.09
C ASN A 249 -9.75 18.00 9.80
N HIS A 250 -9.35 18.70 8.74
CA HIS A 250 -9.98 19.98 8.38
C HIS A 250 -11.35 19.77 7.75
N ASP A 251 -12.38 20.43 8.29
CA ASP A 251 -13.75 20.33 7.80
C ASP A 251 -13.89 20.77 6.33
N GLU A 252 -13.08 21.74 5.89
CA GLU A 252 -13.12 22.26 4.53
C GLU A 252 -12.50 21.31 3.48
N LEU A 253 -11.77 20.27 3.91
CA LEU A 253 -11.08 19.35 2.99
C LEU A 253 -12.08 18.66 2.06
N ILE A 254 -13.13 18.05 2.62
CA ILE A 254 -14.13 17.32 1.83
C ILE A 254 -14.88 18.27 0.89
N GLU A 255 -15.21 19.48 1.36
CA GLU A 255 -15.83 20.51 0.50
C GLU A 255 -14.92 20.87 -0.67
N LYS A 256 -13.60 20.99 -0.44
CA LYS A 256 -12.63 21.27 -1.50
C LYS A 256 -12.50 20.14 -2.50
N LEU A 257 -12.40 18.89 -2.04
CA LEU A 257 -12.34 17.71 -2.91
C LEU A 257 -13.56 17.62 -3.82
N ARG A 258 -14.75 17.96 -3.32
CA ARG A 258 -15.97 18.01 -4.14
C ARG A 258 -15.94 19.13 -5.18
N ASN A 259 -15.56 20.33 -4.76
CA ASN A 259 -15.46 21.49 -5.66
C ASN A 259 -14.46 21.27 -6.80
N HIS A 260 -13.47 20.40 -6.60
CA HIS A 260 -12.46 20.03 -7.58
C HIS A 260 -12.81 18.76 -8.37
N LEU A 261 -14.03 18.21 -8.23
CA LEU A 261 -14.48 16.96 -8.87
C LEU A 261 -13.57 15.75 -8.55
N ILE A 262 -13.01 15.73 -7.34
CA ILE A 262 -12.18 14.63 -6.84
C ILE A 262 -13.05 13.64 -6.04
N ALA A 263 -14.02 14.16 -5.30
CA ALA A 263 -14.98 13.37 -4.53
C ALA A 263 -16.42 13.80 -4.83
N GLU A 264 -17.36 12.88 -4.66
CA GLU A 264 -18.79 13.13 -4.83
C GLU A 264 -19.59 12.42 -3.74
N CYS A 265 -20.82 12.89 -3.53
CA CYS A 265 -21.77 12.29 -2.61
C CYS A 265 -23.18 12.67 -3.06
N ASP A 266 -23.94 11.67 -3.51
CA ASP A 266 -25.37 11.77 -3.76
C ASP A 266 -26.09 10.99 -2.67
N LEU A 267 -26.78 11.69 -1.76
CA LEU A 267 -27.44 11.06 -0.63
C LEU A 267 -28.64 10.20 -1.05
N ASP A 268 -29.36 10.57 -2.11
CA ASP A 268 -30.51 9.83 -2.61
C ASP A 268 -30.11 8.48 -3.23
N GLU A 269 -28.91 8.42 -3.82
CA GLU A 269 -28.33 7.18 -4.33
C GLU A 269 -27.65 6.37 -3.23
N VAL A 270 -26.83 7.01 -2.38
CA VAL A 270 -26.02 6.34 -1.37
C VAL A 270 -26.89 5.55 -0.38
N VAL A 271 -28.05 6.07 0.05
CA VAL A 271 -28.94 5.40 1.00
C VAL A 271 -29.44 4.03 0.50
N LYS A 272 -29.42 3.81 -0.83
CA LYS A 272 -29.83 2.53 -1.45
C LYS A 272 -28.70 1.51 -1.53
N THR A 273 -27.47 1.89 -1.17
CA THR A 273 -26.30 1.04 -1.33
C THR A 273 -26.06 0.13 -0.12
N PRO A 274 -25.46 -1.08 -0.32
CA PRO A 274 -25.01 -1.90 0.80
C PRO A 274 -23.97 -1.21 1.69
N ARG A 275 -23.23 -0.23 1.14
CA ARG A 275 -22.26 0.57 1.88
C ARG A 275 -22.92 1.39 2.98
N TYR A 276 -24.03 2.06 2.67
CA TYR A 276 -24.77 2.84 3.67
C TYR A 276 -25.24 1.97 4.84
N ASP A 277 -25.78 0.79 4.56
CA ASP A 277 -26.18 -0.17 5.60
C ASP A 277 -25.00 -0.62 6.48
N ARG A 278 -23.81 -0.87 5.89
CA ARG A 278 -22.59 -1.17 6.67
C ARG A 278 -22.17 -0.02 7.58
N VAL A 279 -22.17 1.21 7.07
CA VAL A 279 -21.81 2.41 7.85
C VAL A 279 -22.79 2.62 9.00
N LYS A 280 -24.10 2.41 8.77
CA LYS A 280 -25.10 2.46 9.85
C LYS A 280 -24.91 1.38 10.90
N LYS A 281 -24.60 0.16 10.48
CA LYS A 281 -24.30 -0.96 11.40
C LYS A 281 -23.05 -0.69 12.24
N TYR A 282 -22.03 -0.09 11.63
CA TYR A 282 -20.84 0.40 12.34
C TYR A 282 -21.22 1.45 13.41
N GLU A 283 -21.97 2.48 13.04
CA GLU A 283 -22.39 3.51 14.00
C GLU A 283 -23.23 2.93 15.14
N LEU A 284 -24.17 2.02 14.81
CA LEU A 284 -24.97 1.35 15.81
C LEU A 284 -24.09 0.51 16.74
N SER A 285 -23.11 -0.24 16.24
CA SER A 285 -22.24 -1.05 17.11
C SER A 285 -21.48 -0.20 18.13
N GLN A 286 -21.08 1.02 17.78
CA GLN A 286 -20.40 1.92 18.72
C GLN A 286 -21.31 2.40 19.87
N GLN A 287 -22.64 2.37 19.68
CA GLN A 287 -23.61 2.82 20.69
C GLN A 287 -24.12 1.67 21.57
N LEU A 288 -24.00 0.43 21.12
CA LEU A 288 -24.49 -0.74 21.85
C LEU A 288 -23.55 -1.10 23.00
N LYS A 289 -24.08 -1.06 24.23
CA LYS A 289 -23.38 -1.51 25.45
C LYS A 289 -24.07 -2.76 25.98
N GLU A 290 -23.28 -3.75 26.40
CA GLU A 290 -23.75 -4.97 27.08
C GLU A 290 -24.89 -5.70 26.34
N THR A 291 -24.61 -6.22 25.15
CA THR A 291 -25.61 -6.94 24.34
C THR A 291 -25.81 -8.38 24.82
N GLN A 292 -27.08 -8.80 24.93
CA GLN A 292 -27.46 -10.20 25.16
C GLN A 292 -27.22 -11.11 23.95
N HIS A 293 -27.21 -10.54 22.74
CA HIS A 293 -26.99 -11.24 21.48
C HIS A 293 -25.67 -10.76 20.87
N SER A 294 -25.07 -11.59 20.01
CA SER A 294 -23.91 -11.19 19.21
C SER A 294 -24.29 -10.10 18.20
N LEU A 295 -23.35 -9.24 17.82
CA LEU A 295 -23.60 -8.18 16.83
C LEU A 295 -24.00 -8.77 15.48
N LYS A 296 -23.48 -9.95 15.14
CA LYS A 296 -23.91 -10.72 13.97
C LYS A 296 -25.42 -11.02 14.00
N GLU A 297 -25.91 -11.62 15.08
CA GLU A 297 -27.34 -11.94 15.22
C GLU A 297 -28.20 -10.68 15.18
N ILE A 298 -27.73 -9.59 15.82
CA ILE A 298 -28.43 -8.30 15.83
C ILE A 298 -28.56 -7.73 14.42
N PHE A 299 -27.50 -7.77 13.62
CA PHE A 299 -27.45 -7.18 12.28
C PHE A 299 -28.08 -8.05 11.18
N GLU A 300 -28.21 -9.36 11.40
CA GLU A 300 -28.90 -10.28 10.49
C GLU A 300 -30.41 -10.34 10.73
N SER A 301 -30.87 -10.17 11.99
CA SER A 301 -32.29 -10.22 12.34
C SER A 301 -32.95 -8.85 12.31
N LYS A 302 -33.92 -8.65 11.41
CA LYS A 302 -34.73 -7.41 11.34
C LYS A 302 -35.42 -7.07 12.66
N ILE A 303 -35.81 -8.08 13.45
CA ILE A 303 -36.50 -7.88 14.74
C ILE A 303 -35.50 -7.43 15.80
N LEU A 304 -34.35 -8.10 15.90
CA LEU A 304 -33.31 -7.73 16.86
C LEU A 304 -32.75 -6.35 16.54
N TYR A 305 -32.42 -6.08 15.27
CA TYR A 305 -31.96 -4.77 14.82
C TYR A 305 -32.89 -3.65 15.30
N LYS A 306 -34.19 -3.77 15.02
CA LYS A 306 -35.20 -2.79 15.49
C LYS A 306 -35.29 -2.70 17.00
N SER A 307 -35.25 -3.82 17.71
CA SER A 307 -35.28 -3.84 19.17
C SER A 307 -34.09 -3.07 19.76
N TYR A 308 -32.88 -3.33 19.28
CA TYR A 308 -31.67 -2.65 19.76
C TYR A 308 -31.62 -1.18 19.34
N LEU A 309 -32.07 -0.85 18.13
CA LEU A 309 -32.18 0.53 17.65
C LEU A 309 -33.18 1.36 18.48
N ASN A 310 -34.21 0.76 19.08
CA ASN A 310 -35.13 1.48 19.96
C ASN A 310 -34.66 1.57 21.43
N LYS A 311 -33.55 0.91 21.78
CA LYS A 311 -32.98 0.94 23.14
C LYS A 311 -31.90 2.01 23.32
N ILE A 312 -31.34 2.53 22.24
CA ILE A 312 -30.37 3.61 22.29
C ILE A 312 -31.06 4.96 22.56
N ASP A 313 -30.28 5.96 22.96
CA ASP A 313 -30.82 7.29 23.22
C ASP A 313 -31.28 7.99 21.92
N ILE A 314 -32.16 8.97 22.08
CA ILE A 314 -32.77 9.67 20.95
C ILE A 314 -31.74 10.46 20.11
N ASN A 315 -30.63 10.92 20.70
CA ASN A 315 -29.62 11.66 19.95
C ASN A 315 -28.78 10.69 19.10
N ALA A 316 -28.40 9.55 19.64
CA ALA A 316 -27.77 8.47 18.88
C ALA A 316 -28.69 7.95 17.76
N LEU A 317 -29.98 7.78 18.04
CA LEU A 317 -30.95 7.36 17.03
C LEU A 317 -31.08 8.36 15.88
N LYS A 318 -31.10 9.67 16.20
CA LYS A 318 -31.09 10.74 15.20
C LYS A 318 -29.80 10.74 14.38
N LYS A 319 -28.64 10.53 15.01
CA LYS A 319 -27.34 10.44 14.32
C LYS A 319 -27.30 9.29 13.32
N ILE A 320 -27.73 8.09 13.73
CA ILE A 320 -27.71 6.89 12.87
C ILE A 320 -28.65 7.02 11.67
N ASN A 321 -29.80 7.68 11.85
CA ASN A 321 -30.81 7.85 10.79
C ASN A 321 -30.80 9.26 10.16
N CYS A 322 -29.74 10.05 10.36
CA CYS A 322 -29.78 11.46 10.03
C CYS A 322 -29.96 11.73 8.52
N VAL A 323 -29.44 10.85 7.66
CA VAL A 323 -29.61 10.98 6.20
C VAL A 323 -31.05 10.68 5.79
N GLU A 324 -31.66 9.61 6.27
CA GLU A 324 -33.07 9.30 5.96
C GLU A 324 -33.99 10.41 6.45
N LEU A 325 -33.78 10.89 7.68
CA LEU A 325 -34.53 12.00 8.25
C LEU A 325 -34.36 13.31 7.45
N TYR A 326 -33.18 13.54 6.89
CA TYR A 326 -32.92 14.70 6.04
C TYR A 326 -33.66 14.58 4.70
N LEU A 327 -33.58 13.43 4.03
CA LEU A 327 -34.28 13.18 2.76
C LEU A 327 -35.80 13.27 2.92
N GLU A 328 -36.37 12.65 3.96
CA GLU A 328 -37.80 12.73 4.28
C GLU A 328 -38.27 14.18 4.49
N ARG A 329 -37.44 15.04 5.07
CA ARG A 329 -37.78 16.45 5.31
C ARG A 329 -37.60 17.31 4.08
N LEU A 330 -36.63 17.01 3.22
CA LEU A 330 -36.46 17.67 1.93
C LEU A 330 -37.67 17.45 1.02
N GLU A 331 -38.33 16.30 1.09
CA GLU A 331 -39.59 16.05 0.37
C GLU A 331 -40.72 17.02 0.79
N VAL A 332 -40.65 17.56 2.02
CA VAL A 332 -41.66 18.45 2.60
C VAL A 332 -41.28 19.94 2.48
N SER A 333 -40.01 20.29 2.66
CA SER A 333 -39.52 21.68 2.58
C SER A 333 -38.02 21.76 2.25
N ASN A 334 -37.66 22.72 1.38
CA ASN A 334 -36.28 23.02 1.01
C ASN A 334 -35.55 23.94 2.01
N GLU A 335 -36.17 24.30 3.13
CA GLU A 335 -35.56 25.18 4.14
C GLU A 335 -34.53 24.45 5.02
N TYR A 336 -34.57 23.12 5.07
CA TYR A 336 -33.64 22.32 5.87
C TYR A 336 -32.27 22.23 5.20
N LYS A 337 -31.24 22.73 5.89
CA LYS A 337 -29.86 22.65 5.40
C LYS A 337 -29.20 21.35 5.83
N LEU A 338 -28.44 20.76 4.92
CA LEU A 338 -27.66 19.55 5.17
C LEU A 338 -26.77 19.66 6.42
N LYS A 339 -26.04 20.78 6.55
CA LYS A 339 -25.11 21.05 7.68
C LYS A 339 -25.81 21.08 9.05
N ASP A 340 -27.13 21.31 9.10
CA ASP A 340 -27.90 21.41 10.35
C ASP A 340 -28.52 20.07 10.77
N MET A 341 -28.56 19.09 9.87
CA MET A 341 -29.32 17.84 10.07
C MET A 341 -28.46 16.58 10.01
N VAL A 342 -27.43 16.57 9.16
CA VAL A 342 -26.60 15.39 8.92
C VAL A 342 -25.31 15.51 9.73
N ASP A 343 -24.98 14.47 10.49
CA ASP A 343 -23.72 14.38 11.23
C ASP A 343 -22.53 14.46 10.27
N VAL A 344 -21.59 15.38 10.55
CA VAL A 344 -20.47 15.69 9.65
C VAL A 344 -19.61 14.46 9.37
N ASP A 345 -19.25 13.70 10.41
CA ASP A 345 -18.43 12.51 10.27
C ASP A 345 -19.15 11.43 9.44
N LEU A 346 -20.46 11.26 9.64
CA LEU A 346 -21.26 10.35 8.83
C LEU A 346 -21.29 10.82 7.39
N TYR A 347 -21.57 12.10 7.15
CA TYR A 347 -21.58 12.69 5.81
C TYR A 347 -20.24 12.46 5.09
N HIS A 348 -19.11 12.70 5.77
CA HIS A 348 -17.77 12.43 5.24
C HIS A 348 -17.58 10.97 4.85
N ALA A 349 -18.01 10.03 5.70
CA ALA A 349 -17.93 8.58 5.42
C ALA A 349 -18.79 8.10 4.25
N LEU A 350 -19.72 8.93 3.73
CA LEU A 350 -20.57 8.58 2.59
C LEU A 350 -20.01 9.05 1.25
N HIS A 351 -18.94 9.85 1.23
CA HIS A 351 -18.32 10.30 0.00
C HIS A 351 -17.66 9.14 -0.75
N GLN A 352 -17.56 9.28 -2.06
CA GLN A 352 -16.82 8.38 -2.94
C GLN A 352 -15.94 9.18 -3.90
N PRO A 353 -14.89 8.59 -4.48
CA PRO A 353 -14.14 9.21 -5.56
C PRO A 353 -15.08 9.54 -6.72
N HIS A 354 -14.84 10.67 -7.37
CA HIS A 354 -15.64 11.07 -8.52
C HIS A 354 -15.44 10.06 -9.66
N SER A 355 -16.53 9.71 -10.33
CA SER A 355 -16.55 8.66 -11.38
C SER A 355 -15.64 8.95 -12.58
N SER A 356 -15.27 10.21 -12.81
CA SER A 356 -14.38 10.61 -13.91
C SER A 356 -12.89 10.32 -13.65
N LEU A 357 -12.51 9.93 -12.44
CA LEU A 357 -11.12 9.65 -12.09
C LEU A 357 -10.67 8.32 -12.68
N GLU A 358 -9.40 8.25 -13.08
CA GLU A 358 -8.76 6.98 -13.45
C GLU A 358 -8.76 6.00 -12.26
N PRO A 359 -8.86 4.67 -12.49
CA PRO A 359 -8.97 3.69 -11.41
C PRO A 359 -7.89 3.81 -10.31
N MET A 360 -6.65 4.13 -10.69
CA MET A 360 -5.56 4.31 -9.73
C MET A 360 -5.76 5.54 -8.84
N HIS A 361 -6.32 6.62 -9.38
CA HIS A 361 -6.67 7.80 -8.59
C HIS A 361 -7.89 7.52 -7.72
N GLN A 362 -8.87 6.76 -8.22
CA GLN A 362 -10.01 6.33 -7.39
C GLN A 362 -9.55 5.57 -6.15
N ASP A 363 -8.63 4.61 -6.28
CA ASP A 363 -8.10 3.85 -5.15
C ASP A 363 -7.38 4.75 -4.11
N LEU A 364 -6.62 5.75 -4.58
CA LEU A 364 -5.96 6.73 -3.70
C LEU A 364 -6.97 7.60 -2.96
N ILE A 365 -7.98 8.12 -3.67
CA ILE A 365 -9.02 8.96 -3.08
C ILE A 365 -9.88 8.14 -2.12
N TRP A 366 -10.16 6.87 -2.42
CA TRP A 366 -10.80 5.95 -1.48
C TRP A 366 -10.02 5.85 -0.18
N LYS A 367 -8.71 5.61 -0.27
CA LYS A 367 -7.83 5.59 0.90
C LYS A 367 -7.93 6.89 1.70
N LEU A 368 -7.85 8.05 1.04
CA LEU A 368 -7.98 9.35 1.70
C LEU A 368 -9.33 9.51 2.42
N LEU A 369 -10.45 9.26 1.73
CA LEU A 369 -11.80 9.43 2.29
C LEU A 369 -12.05 8.51 3.50
N ILE A 370 -11.53 7.28 3.44
CA ILE A 370 -11.63 6.33 4.56
C ILE A 370 -10.74 6.76 5.73
N ASN A 371 -9.57 7.35 5.46
CA ASN A 371 -8.73 7.88 6.54
C ASN A 371 -9.34 9.12 7.20
N VAL A 372 -10.09 9.93 6.45
CA VAL A 372 -10.88 11.05 7.00
C VAL A 372 -12.02 10.55 7.90
N SER A 373 -12.76 9.51 7.48
CA SER A 373 -13.87 8.97 8.28
C SER A 373 -13.97 7.43 8.15
N PRO A 374 -13.30 6.66 9.04
CA PRO A 374 -13.12 5.21 8.91
C PRO A 374 -14.33 4.42 9.43
N LYS A 375 -15.52 4.68 8.87
CA LYS A 375 -16.79 4.08 9.31
C LYS A 375 -17.27 2.90 8.46
N ASP A 376 -16.62 2.62 7.34
CA ASP A 376 -16.89 1.44 6.53
C ASP A 376 -15.76 0.41 6.68
N VAL A 377 -16.01 -0.61 7.49
CA VAL A 377 -15.03 -1.67 7.82
C VAL A 377 -14.54 -2.45 6.61
N LEU A 378 -15.37 -2.59 5.57
CA LEU A 378 -14.99 -3.30 4.34
C LEU A 378 -13.98 -2.47 3.54
N PHE A 379 -14.28 -1.18 3.38
CA PHE A 379 -13.45 -0.27 2.60
C PHE A 379 -12.16 0.07 3.36
N LEU A 380 -12.22 0.16 4.69
CA LEU A 380 -11.04 0.22 5.54
C LEU A 380 -10.12 -0.99 5.30
N TYR A 381 -10.68 -2.20 5.22
CA TYR A 381 -9.88 -3.38 4.88
C TYR A 381 -9.31 -3.36 3.45
N TRP A 382 -10.02 -2.81 2.47
CA TRP A 382 -9.56 -2.79 1.08
C TRP A 382 -8.50 -1.73 0.80
N TYR A 383 -8.70 -0.51 1.32
CA TYR A 383 -7.90 0.66 0.96
C TYR A 383 -6.86 1.05 2.01
N ASP A 384 -7.06 0.71 3.29
CA ASP A 384 -6.08 0.93 4.35
C ASP A 384 -5.99 -0.24 5.34
N LYS A 385 -5.37 -1.34 4.88
CA LYS A 385 -5.14 -2.53 5.70
C LYS A 385 -4.36 -2.26 6.99
N GLU A 386 -3.48 -1.26 6.98
CA GLU A 386 -2.66 -0.94 8.15
C GLU A 386 -3.51 -0.32 9.26
N GLN A 387 -4.27 0.72 8.91
CA GLN A 387 -5.23 1.34 9.81
C GLN A 387 -6.31 0.34 10.24
N PHE A 388 -6.76 -0.53 9.33
CA PHE A 388 -7.67 -1.62 9.66
C PHE A 388 -7.09 -2.53 10.74
N TYR A 389 -5.86 -3.03 10.60
CA TYR A 389 -5.27 -3.92 11.59
C TYR A 389 -5.07 -3.22 12.94
N LYS A 390 -4.60 -1.96 12.94
CA LYS A 390 -4.43 -1.16 14.16
C LYS A 390 -5.76 -0.98 14.92
N THR A 391 -6.82 -0.62 14.21
CA THR A 391 -8.16 -0.44 14.80
C THR A 391 -8.81 -1.77 15.18
N TYR A 392 -8.59 -2.82 14.40
CA TYR A 392 -9.10 -4.17 14.68
C TYR A 392 -8.66 -4.68 16.05
N GLU A 393 -7.48 -4.33 16.54
CA GLU A 393 -7.02 -4.78 17.87
C GLU A 393 -7.91 -4.27 19.00
N THR A 394 -8.42 -3.05 18.90
CA THR A 394 -9.19 -2.36 19.94
C THR A 394 -10.65 -2.78 20.00
N TRP A 395 -11.15 -3.46 18.96
CA TRP A 395 -12.54 -3.90 18.86
C TRP A 395 -12.88 -5.05 19.80
N ASP A 396 -14.13 -5.12 20.26
CA ASP A 396 -14.62 -6.26 21.02
C ASP A 396 -14.77 -7.51 20.13
N ASP A 397 -14.85 -8.68 20.77
CA ASP A 397 -14.88 -9.96 20.05
C ASP A 397 -16.11 -10.16 19.16
N SER A 398 -17.27 -9.62 19.57
CA SER A 398 -18.53 -9.73 18.83
C SER A 398 -18.49 -8.88 17.57
N PHE A 399 -17.90 -7.68 17.66
CA PHE A 399 -17.71 -6.80 16.51
C PHE A 399 -16.69 -7.38 15.54
N LYS A 400 -15.57 -7.91 16.04
CA LYS A 400 -14.56 -8.62 15.24
C LYS A 400 -15.18 -9.72 14.37
N ASP A 401 -16.08 -10.54 14.94
CA ASP A 401 -16.73 -11.62 14.20
C ASP A 401 -17.63 -11.10 13.08
N TRP A 402 -18.43 -10.07 13.35
CA TRP A 402 -19.25 -9.42 12.32
C TRP A 402 -18.40 -8.81 11.19
N VAL A 403 -17.29 -8.14 11.53
CA VAL A 403 -16.40 -7.54 10.53
C VAL A 403 -15.77 -8.61 9.64
N ILE A 404 -15.26 -9.71 10.23
CA ILE A 404 -14.69 -10.82 9.48
C ILE A 404 -15.70 -11.40 8.50
N ASP A 405 -16.92 -11.67 8.95
CA ASP A 405 -17.97 -12.20 8.08
C ASP A 405 -18.36 -11.21 6.98
N THR A 406 -18.44 -9.92 7.31
CA THR A 406 -18.71 -8.86 6.33
C THR A 406 -17.64 -8.83 5.25
N ILE A 407 -16.36 -8.90 5.62
CA ILE A 407 -15.25 -8.91 4.66
C ILE A 407 -15.30 -10.19 3.81
N ARG A 408 -15.45 -11.36 4.42
CA ARG A 408 -15.47 -12.65 3.70
C ARG A 408 -16.62 -12.77 2.71
N ASN A 409 -17.77 -12.17 3.00
CA ASN A 409 -18.92 -12.19 2.11
C ASN A 409 -18.77 -11.25 0.89
N ASN A 410 -17.71 -10.45 0.82
CA ASN A 410 -17.47 -9.46 -0.23
C ASN A 410 -16.11 -9.63 -0.94
N ILE A 411 -15.34 -10.68 -0.64
CA ILE A 411 -14.05 -11.00 -1.32
C ILE A 411 -14.26 -12.00 -2.46
#